data_AF-A0A495ZM28-F1
#
_entry.id   AF-A0A495ZM28-F1
#
_cell.length_a   1.000
_cell.length_b   1.000
_cell.length_c   1.000
_cell.angle_alpha   90.00
_cell.angle_beta   90.00
_cell.angle_gamma   90.00
#
_symmetry.space_group_name_H-M   'P 1'
#
loop_
_entity.id
_entity.type
_entity.pdbx_description
1 polymer ?
#
loop_
_entity_poly.entity_id
_entity_poly.type
_entity_poly.pdbx_seq_one_letter_code
_entity_poly.pdbx_strand_id
1 'polypeptide(L)'
;MFRKRVWIPILSVLVIVLGCGLFYGRKVAQREPIKVYNRVEVETKPKPPPPGETAESGHWHGDEWHSTPHETREVPNGAFPPQSPVETAVGGYWSNGVYHRPAGYVMPYPRGQTSSNPFFADGVPEHLKCPEKWIGVYRWATDEWAAAVEKIRQISREVRAQYNPKRPIHEVWPLYIEAELFYQANADIPPLDPERYPPGSFAEFAAAPERTEAVDRIDWWFQHVLDYPEISELRWNDSTTYNNAWRMELGFDKPGWNAVKLVDGRTFYERSDHRYKFTFTDGNQTFTSHSSHSGGPDAPLVEINLNETSDEELEALGIDYSIIPYRQGGK
;
A
#
# COMPACT_ATOMS: atom_id res chain seq x y z
N MET A 1 -2.47 65.17 -0.69
CA MET A 1 -2.04 63.99 0.10
C MET A 1 -2.69 62.67 -0.35
N PHE A 2 -3.92 62.66 -0.90
CA PHE A 2 -4.61 61.44 -1.34
C PHE A 2 -3.91 60.66 -2.47
N ARG A 3 -3.34 61.33 -3.49
CA ARG A 3 -2.64 60.65 -4.59
C ARG A 3 -1.45 59.80 -4.10
N LYS A 4 -0.60 60.30 -3.20
CA LYS A 4 0.55 59.53 -2.73
C LYS A 4 0.16 58.36 -1.82
N ARG A 5 -0.95 58.47 -1.08
CA ARG A 5 -1.40 57.45 -0.11
C ARG A 5 -2.05 56.23 -0.75
N VAL A 6 -2.64 56.37 -1.94
CA VAL A 6 -3.35 55.29 -2.65
C VAL A 6 -2.49 54.66 -3.74
N TRP A 7 -1.70 55.44 -4.48
CA TRP A 7 -0.93 54.91 -5.62
C TRP A 7 0.29 54.08 -5.21
N ILE A 8 0.93 54.40 -4.07
CA ILE A 8 2.09 53.63 -3.57
C ILE A 8 1.72 52.18 -3.23
N PRO A 9 0.67 51.87 -2.43
CA PRO A 9 0.34 50.48 -2.12
C PRO A 9 -0.12 49.68 -3.35
N ILE A 10 -0.82 50.30 -4.30
CA ILE A 10 -1.25 49.64 -5.55
C ILE A 10 -0.02 49.22 -6.39
N LEU A 11 0.97 50.12 -6.53
CA LEU A 11 2.21 49.80 -7.23
C LEU A 11 3.01 48.71 -6.52
N SER A 12 3.05 48.72 -5.18
CA SER A 12 3.72 47.67 -4.40
C SER A 12 3.09 46.29 -4.62
N VAL A 13 1.76 46.20 -4.67
CA VAL A 13 1.05 44.93 -4.93
C VAL A 13 1.35 44.43 -6.35
N LEU A 14 1.34 45.32 -7.36
CA LEU A 14 1.65 44.93 -8.74
C LEU A 14 3.08 44.40 -8.88
N VAL A 15 4.06 45.02 -8.22
CA VAL A 15 5.46 44.55 -8.23
C VAL A 15 5.58 43.18 -7.56
N ILE A 16 4.87 42.94 -6.46
CA ILE A 16 4.86 41.63 -5.79
C ILE A 16 4.25 40.56 -6.69
N VAL A 17 3.12 40.83 -7.33
CA VAL A 17 2.46 39.87 -8.25
C VAL A 17 3.36 39.55 -9.45
N LEU A 18 4.02 40.55 -10.04
CA LEU A 18 5.01 40.35 -11.11
C LEU A 18 6.20 39.51 -10.64
N GLY A 19 6.73 39.78 -9.43
CA GLY A 19 7.82 39.01 -8.84
C GLY A 19 7.43 37.55 -8.60
N CYS A 20 6.25 37.30 -8.02
CA CYS A 20 5.70 35.96 -7.82
C CYS A 20 5.47 35.22 -9.15
N GLY A 21 4.93 35.91 -10.16
CA GLY A 21 4.70 35.34 -11.49
C GLY A 21 5.99 34.94 -12.20
N LEU A 22 7.02 35.79 -12.14
CA LEU A 22 8.34 35.48 -12.69
C LEU A 22 9.02 34.31 -11.95
N PHE A 23 8.91 34.27 -10.62
CA PHE A 23 9.45 33.18 -9.81
C PHE A 23 8.76 31.83 -10.12
N TYR A 24 7.43 31.84 -10.23
CA TYR A 24 6.65 30.63 -10.52
C TYR A 24 6.85 30.17 -11.96
N GLY A 25 6.87 31.10 -12.93
CA GLY A 25 7.14 30.80 -14.34
C GLY A 25 8.51 30.15 -14.55
N ARG A 26 9.53 30.58 -13.79
CA ARG A 26 10.86 29.95 -13.82
C ARG A 26 10.84 28.50 -13.35
N LYS A 27 10.06 28.17 -12.32
CA LYS A 27 9.90 26.79 -11.83
C LYS A 27 9.14 25.89 -12.82
N VAL A 28 8.19 26.44 -13.58
CA VAL A 28 7.46 25.68 -14.59
C VAL A 28 8.33 25.43 -15.83
N ALA A 29 9.10 26.42 -16.28
CA ALA A 29 9.95 26.32 -17.46
C ALA A 29 11.17 25.37 -17.29
N GLN A 30 11.57 25.07 -16.06
CA GLN A 30 12.66 24.15 -15.74
C GLN A 30 12.23 22.69 -15.61
N ARG A 31 10.95 22.37 -15.79
CA ARG A 31 10.51 20.97 -15.87
C ARG A 31 10.87 20.46 -17.26
N GLU A 32 11.69 19.40 -17.32
CA GLU A 32 11.98 18.74 -18.59
C GLU A 32 10.68 18.36 -19.31
N PRO A 33 10.59 18.53 -20.64
CA PRO A 33 9.43 18.06 -21.38
C PRO A 33 9.23 16.57 -21.08
N ILE A 34 7.99 16.20 -20.76
CA ILE A 34 7.59 14.83 -20.45
C ILE A 34 8.09 13.94 -21.60
N LYS A 35 9.09 13.09 -21.32
CA LYS A 35 9.61 12.10 -22.27
C LYS A 35 8.52 11.04 -22.43
N VAL A 36 7.75 11.15 -23.50
CA VAL A 36 6.80 10.10 -23.91
C VAL A 36 7.64 8.99 -24.53
N TYR A 37 7.89 7.93 -23.77
CA TYR A 37 8.52 6.72 -24.29
C TYR A 37 7.44 5.92 -25.04
N ASN A 38 7.62 5.72 -26.35
CA ASN A 38 6.79 4.79 -27.09
C ASN A 38 7.04 3.38 -26.55
N ARG A 39 5.97 2.66 -26.20
CA ARG A 39 6.02 1.27 -25.74
C ARG A 39 6.72 0.43 -26.81
N VAL A 40 7.83 -0.19 -26.45
CA VAL A 40 8.40 -1.27 -27.28
C VAL A 40 7.47 -2.46 -27.11
N GLU A 41 6.71 -2.78 -28.15
CA GLU A 41 5.92 -4.01 -28.20
C GLU A 41 6.88 -5.20 -28.16
N VAL A 42 7.00 -5.83 -26.99
CA VAL A 42 7.56 -7.18 -26.91
C VAL A 42 6.42 -8.11 -27.29
N GLU A 43 6.44 -8.63 -28.52
CA GLU A 43 5.59 -9.76 -28.91
C GLU A 43 5.95 -10.98 -28.06
N THR A 44 5.34 -11.13 -26.88
CA THR A 44 5.34 -12.40 -26.16
C THR A 44 4.40 -13.36 -26.89
N LYS A 45 4.95 -14.09 -27.86
CA LYS A 45 4.26 -15.23 -28.46
C LYS A 45 4.00 -16.27 -27.36
N PRO A 46 2.77 -16.78 -27.20
CA PRO A 46 2.50 -17.86 -26.25
C PRO A 46 3.37 -19.07 -26.58
N LYS A 47 3.97 -19.69 -25.55
CA LYS A 47 4.78 -20.90 -25.74
C LYS A 47 3.89 -22.01 -26.29
N PRO A 48 4.26 -22.66 -27.40
CA PRO A 48 3.48 -23.76 -27.95
C PRO A 48 3.45 -24.94 -26.95
N PRO A 49 2.38 -25.73 -26.90
CA PRO A 49 2.35 -26.95 -26.10
C PRO A 49 3.43 -27.94 -26.55
N PRO A 50 3.89 -28.84 -25.67
CA PRO A 50 4.81 -29.92 -26.03
C PRO A 50 4.29 -30.78 -27.20
N PRO A 51 5.18 -31.43 -27.98
CA PRO A 51 4.77 -32.29 -29.08
C PRO A 51 3.81 -33.41 -28.63
N GLY A 52 2.60 -33.43 -29.21
CA GLY A 52 1.55 -34.40 -28.87
C GLY A 52 0.46 -33.86 -27.93
N GLU A 53 0.62 -32.64 -27.41
CA GLU A 53 -0.34 -31.96 -26.55
C GLU A 53 -1.01 -30.79 -27.30
N THR A 54 -2.23 -30.42 -26.91
CA THR A 54 -2.96 -29.26 -27.43
C THR A 54 -3.19 -28.25 -26.31
N ALA A 55 -3.52 -27.00 -26.65
CA ALA A 55 -3.91 -25.99 -25.66
C ALA A 55 -5.16 -26.38 -24.85
N GLU A 56 -5.91 -27.39 -25.31
CA GLU A 56 -7.07 -27.94 -24.63
C GLU A 56 -6.72 -29.10 -23.69
N SER A 57 -5.55 -29.73 -23.87
CA SER A 57 -5.09 -30.85 -23.05
C SER A 57 -4.20 -30.42 -21.88
N GLY A 58 -3.88 -29.14 -21.73
CA GLY A 58 -3.03 -28.68 -20.64
C GLY A 58 -2.80 -27.18 -20.59
N HIS A 59 -1.97 -26.73 -19.65
CA HIS A 59 -1.56 -25.32 -19.52
C HIS A 59 -0.12 -25.18 -19.04
N TRP A 60 0.49 -24.03 -19.33
CA TRP A 60 1.80 -23.66 -18.82
C TRP A 60 1.68 -23.05 -17.42
N HIS A 61 2.56 -23.48 -16.51
CA HIS A 61 2.80 -22.82 -15.23
C HIS A 61 4.30 -22.47 -15.17
N GLY A 62 4.62 -21.21 -15.45
CA GLY A 62 6.01 -20.78 -15.64
C GLY A 62 6.67 -21.45 -16.84
N ASP A 63 7.68 -22.29 -16.57
CA ASP A 63 8.43 -23.06 -17.57
C ASP A 63 8.02 -24.54 -17.65
N GLU A 64 6.98 -24.97 -16.93
CA GLU A 64 6.52 -26.36 -16.88
C GLU A 64 5.12 -26.52 -17.51
N TRP A 65 4.93 -27.62 -18.25
CA TRP A 65 3.66 -27.97 -18.90
C TRP A 65 2.89 -28.99 -18.04
N HIS A 66 1.62 -28.69 -17.75
CA HIS A 66 0.71 -29.58 -17.02
C HIS A 66 -0.39 -30.11 -17.95
N SER A 67 -0.40 -31.42 -18.18
CA SER A 67 -1.35 -32.13 -19.07
C SER A 67 -2.67 -32.53 -18.40
N THR A 68 -2.87 -32.18 -17.13
CA THR A 68 -4.12 -32.42 -16.40
C THR A 68 -4.54 -31.17 -15.65
N PRO A 69 -5.84 -30.80 -15.66
CA PRO A 69 -6.38 -29.89 -14.65
C PRO A 69 -6.05 -30.43 -13.27
N HIS A 70 -5.64 -29.58 -12.33
CA HIS A 70 -5.44 -30.02 -10.95
C HIS A 70 -6.73 -30.66 -10.43
N GLU A 71 -6.67 -31.92 -10.00
CA GLU A 71 -7.81 -32.55 -9.31
C GLU A 71 -8.08 -31.78 -8.02
N THR A 72 -9.22 -31.10 -7.97
CA THR A 72 -9.74 -30.53 -6.73
C THR A 72 -10.19 -31.68 -5.85
N ARG A 73 -9.28 -32.20 -5.01
CA ARG A 73 -9.63 -33.21 -4.01
C ARG A 73 -10.45 -32.55 -2.91
N GLU A 74 -11.76 -32.81 -2.90
CA GLU A 74 -12.57 -32.56 -1.71
C GLU A 74 -12.06 -33.47 -0.58
N VAL A 75 -11.46 -32.87 0.44
CA VAL A 75 -10.99 -33.59 1.64
C VAL A 75 -12.20 -33.81 2.55
N PRO A 76 -12.58 -35.07 2.88
CA PRO A 76 -13.65 -35.32 3.83
C PRO A 76 -13.28 -34.75 5.19
N ASN A 77 -14.21 -33.99 5.79
CA ASN A 77 -14.06 -33.46 7.15
C ASN A 77 -14.02 -34.62 8.16
N GLY A 78 -12.82 -35.03 8.57
CA GLY A 78 -12.63 -35.94 9.69
C GLY A 78 -11.47 -36.90 9.52
N ALA A 79 -10.56 -36.89 10.50
CA ALA A 79 -9.38 -37.74 10.68
C ALA A 79 -8.14 -37.36 9.83
N PHE A 80 -7.45 -36.30 10.26
CA PHE A 80 -6.01 -36.21 9.99
C PHE A 80 -5.26 -37.24 10.87
N PRO A 81 -4.26 -37.96 10.32
CA PRO A 81 -3.39 -38.80 11.12
C PRO A 81 -2.61 -37.95 12.14
N PRO A 82 -2.19 -38.51 13.29
CA PRO A 82 -1.37 -37.79 14.25
C PRO A 82 -0.07 -37.36 13.55
N GLN A 83 0.17 -36.05 13.53
CA GLN A 83 1.40 -35.47 13.03
C GLN A 83 2.57 -36.01 13.85
N SER A 84 3.58 -36.54 13.16
CA SER A 84 4.89 -36.78 13.76
C SER A 84 5.40 -35.48 14.40
N PRO A 85 6.15 -35.56 15.52
CA PRO A 85 6.67 -34.39 16.18
C PRO A 85 7.56 -33.63 15.20
N VAL A 86 7.10 -32.45 14.79
CA VAL A 86 7.90 -31.51 14.01
C VAL A 86 8.99 -31.02 14.95
N GLU A 87 10.23 -31.41 14.66
CA GLU A 87 11.42 -30.78 15.19
C GLU A 87 11.32 -29.27 14.91
N THR A 88 11.19 -28.49 15.98
CA THR A 88 11.51 -27.06 16.11
C THR A 88 11.81 -26.31 14.80
N ALA A 89 10.77 -26.08 14.00
CA ALA A 89 10.80 -25.09 12.94
C ALA A 89 10.40 -23.75 13.56
N VAL A 90 11.37 -22.83 13.59
CA VAL A 90 11.19 -21.45 14.06
C VAL A 90 10.45 -20.68 12.96
N GLY A 91 9.14 -20.86 12.87
CA GLY A 91 8.28 -20.16 11.93
C GLY A 91 6.81 -20.48 12.21
N GLY A 92 5.97 -19.45 12.36
CA GLY A 92 4.52 -19.66 12.47
C GLY A 92 3.93 -20.16 11.15
N TYR A 93 2.69 -20.66 11.20
CA TYR A 93 2.00 -21.19 10.04
C TYR A 93 0.56 -20.73 9.99
N TRP A 94 0.02 -20.62 8.76
CA TRP A 94 -1.38 -20.30 8.51
C TRP A 94 -2.20 -21.58 8.45
N SER A 95 -3.35 -21.62 9.14
CA SER A 95 -4.34 -22.69 8.98
C SER A 95 -5.76 -22.12 9.10
N ASN A 96 -6.66 -22.48 8.19
CA ASN A 96 -8.07 -22.06 8.18
C ASN A 96 -8.30 -20.53 8.31
N GLY A 97 -7.44 -19.72 7.68
CA GLY A 97 -7.54 -18.25 7.76
C GLY A 97 -7.10 -17.64 9.10
N VAL A 98 -6.55 -18.45 10.00
CA VAL A 98 -6.01 -18.01 11.30
C VAL A 98 -4.50 -18.26 11.30
N TYR A 99 -3.73 -17.22 11.66
CA TYR A 99 -2.29 -17.34 11.82
C TYR A 99 -1.97 -17.94 13.20
N HIS A 100 -1.22 -19.05 13.23
CA HIS A 100 -0.80 -19.70 14.46
C HIS A 100 0.63 -19.25 14.81
N ARG A 101 0.74 -18.49 15.92
CA ARG A 101 2.01 -17.98 16.43
C ARG A 101 2.72 -19.02 17.32
N PRO A 102 4.04 -19.24 17.16
CA PRO A 102 4.84 -19.95 18.15
C PRO A 102 4.96 -19.10 19.42
N ALA A 103 4.63 -19.67 20.58
CA ALA A 103 4.85 -18.99 21.85
C ALA A 103 6.35 -18.81 22.13
N GLY A 104 6.80 -17.57 22.35
CA GLY A 104 8.12 -17.30 22.94
C GLY A 104 9.04 -16.27 22.27
N TYR A 105 8.54 -15.15 21.74
CA TYR A 105 9.43 -14.08 21.27
C TYR A 105 9.75 -13.06 22.39
N VAL A 106 11.04 -12.82 22.60
CA VAL A 106 11.59 -11.70 23.37
C VAL A 106 12.08 -10.67 22.35
N MET A 107 11.53 -9.45 22.40
CA MET A 107 11.96 -8.35 21.54
C MET A 107 13.47 -8.09 21.69
N PRO A 108 14.26 -8.08 20.60
CA PRO A 108 15.63 -7.63 20.62
C PRO A 108 15.61 -6.10 20.67
N TYR A 109 15.28 -5.54 21.83
CA TYR A 109 15.72 -4.18 22.18
C TYR A 109 16.70 -4.23 23.36
N PRO A 110 17.85 -4.94 23.26
CA PRO A 110 18.91 -4.76 24.22
C PRO A 110 19.66 -3.46 23.88
N ARG A 111 19.20 -2.32 24.43
CA ARG A 111 20.00 -1.09 24.60
C ARG A 111 20.50 -0.38 23.32
N GLY A 112 19.68 -0.27 22.28
CA GLY A 112 19.94 0.64 21.18
C GLY A 112 19.02 0.39 19.99
N GLN A 113 18.33 1.42 19.51
CA GLN A 113 17.60 1.32 18.25
C GLN A 113 18.62 1.24 17.11
N THR A 114 18.67 0.10 16.43
CA THR A 114 19.48 -0.13 15.24
C THR A 114 18.67 0.17 13.99
N SER A 115 19.32 0.46 12.87
CA SER A 115 18.65 0.62 11.58
C SER A 115 19.43 -0.06 10.46
N SER A 116 18.71 -0.63 9.50
CA SER A 116 19.29 -1.20 8.27
C SER A 116 19.68 -0.14 7.24
N ASN A 117 19.34 1.13 7.48
CA ASN A 117 19.70 2.25 6.63
C ASN A 117 21.20 2.54 6.72
N PRO A 118 21.93 2.60 5.58
CA PRO A 118 23.38 2.79 5.56
C PRO A 118 23.84 4.12 6.19
N PHE A 119 22.98 5.15 6.25
CA PHE A 119 23.31 6.41 6.93
C PHE A 119 23.36 6.31 8.46
N PHE A 120 22.86 5.22 9.04
CA PHE A 120 22.89 4.95 10.48
C PHE A 120 23.88 3.83 10.83
N ALA A 121 24.89 3.58 10.00
CA ALA A 121 25.93 2.58 10.25
C ALA A 121 26.66 2.82 11.59
N ASP A 122 26.83 4.08 11.99
CA ASP A 122 27.44 4.49 13.26
C ASP A 122 26.41 4.59 14.42
N GLY A 123 25.17 4.15 14.18
CA GLY A 123 24.06 4.23 15.11
C GLY A 123 23.07 5.35 14.79
N VAL A 124 21.84 5.20 15.27
CA VAL A 124 20.77 6.19 15.10
C VAL A 124 21.01 7.38 16.05
N PRO A 125 21.03 8.64 15.55
CA PRO A 125 21.13 9.83 16.40
C PRO A 125 20.05 9.89 17.48
N GLU A 126 20.40 10.34 18.68
CA GLU A 126 19.51 10.29 19.86
C GLU A 126 18.16 10.98 19.63
N HIS A 127 18.13 12.12 18.93
CA HIS A 127 16.88 12.85 18.69
C HIS A 127 15.96 12.18 17.67
N LEU A 128 16.46 11.19 16.93
CA LEU A 128 15.72 10.37 15.96
C LEU A 128 15.25 9.03 16.54
N LYS A 129 15.72 8.65 17.74
CA LYS A 129 15.30 7.41 18.40
C LYS A 129 13.85 7.50 18.88
N CYS A 130 13.20 6.35 18.94
CA CYS A 130 11.94 6.19 19.65
C CYS A 130 12.16 6.46 21.15
N PRO A 131 11.44 7.40 21.77
CA PRO A 131 11.47 7.58 23.22
C PRO A 131 11.14 6.28 23.95
N GLU A 132 11.89 5.95 25.01
CA GLU A 132 11.75 4.68 25.75
C GLU A 132 10.31 4.40 26.20
N LYS A 133 9.57 5.46 26.60
CA LYS A 133 8.18 5.36 27.04
C LYS A 133 7.18 4.90 25.96
N TRP A 134 7.57 4.89 24.68
CA TRP A 134 6.73 4.43 23.57
C TRP A 134 7.17 3.09 22.99
N ILE A 135 8.27 2.51 23.49
CA ILE A 135 8.73 1.18 23.10
C ILE A 135 7.73 0.13 23.60
N GLY A 136 7.32 -0.79 22.71
CA GLY A 136 6.31 -1.79 23.02
C GLY A 136 4.87 -1.27 23.12
N VAL A 137 4.64 0.04 22.93
CA VAL A 137 3.33 0.65 23.15
C VAL A 137 2.53 0.66 21.86
N TYR A 138 1.32 0.10 21.91
CA TYR A 138 0.36 0.17 20.81
C TYR A 138 -0.37 1.52 20.81
N ARG A 139 -0.68 2.03 19.62
CA ARG A 139 -1.42 3.27 19.39
C ARG A 139 -2.67 3.39 20.26
N TRP A 140 -3.47 2.34 20.31
CA TRP A 140 -4.71 2.29 21.08
C TRP A 140 -4.47 2.08 22.58
N ALA A 141 -3.26 1.70 23.00
CA ALA A 141 -2.96 1.55 24.43
C ALA A 141 -2.50 2.87 25.08
N THR A 142 -2.16 3.90 24.28
CA THR A 142 -1.61 5.17 24.78
C THR A 142 -2.59 6.34 24.71
N ASP A 143 -2.57 7.21 25.72
CA ASP A 143 -3.22 8.53 25.67
C ASP A 143 -2.34 9.59 24.99
N GLU A 144 -1.08 9.27 24.69
CA GLU A 144 -0.12 10.19 24.08
C GLU A 144 -0.03 10.03 22.55
N TRP A 145 -1.00 9.37 21.91
CA TRP A 145 -0.95 9.07 20.47
C TRP A 145 -0.69 10.32 19.61
N ALA A 146 -1.33 11.45 19.91
CA ALA A 146 -1.12 12.69 19.18
C ALA A 146 0.34 13.19 19.26
N ALA A 147 0.97 13.07 20.43
CA ALA A 147 2.37 13.44 20.63
C ALA A 147 3.31 12.47 19.92
N ALA A 148 3.02 11.17 19.96
CA ALA A 148 3.77 10.16 19.23
C ALA A 148 3.73 10.40 17.71
N VAL A 149 2.56 10.67 17.15
CA VAL A 149 2.38 10.98 15.72
C VAL A 149 3.16 12.23 15.31
N GLU A 150 3.11 13.30 16.10
CA GLU A 150 3.85 14.52 15.76
C GLU A 150 5.35 14.28 15.78
N LYS A 151 5.86 13.52 16.76
CA LYS A 151 7.27 13.15 16.82
C LYS A 151 7.68 12.27 15.63
N ILE A 152 6.87 11.27 15.26
CA ILE A 152 7.08 10.45 14.06
C ILE A 152 7.11 11.31 12.80
N ARG A 153 6.20 12.28 12.65
CA ARG A 153 6.18 13.20 11.51
C ARG A 153 7.40 14.10 11.47
N GLN A 154 7.88 14.58 12.61
CA GLN A 154 9.11 15.36 12.70
C GLN A 154 10.32 14.53 12.23
N ILE A 155 10.48 13.32 12.78
CA ILE A 155 11.56 12.41 12.41
C ILE A 155 11.44 12.01 10.94
N SER A 156 10.25 11.65 10.46
CA SER A 156 10.01 11.28 9.07
C SER A 156 10.36 12.40 8.10
N ARG A 157 10.15 13.66 8.46
CA ARG A 157 10.61 14.80 7.64
C ARG A 157 12.13 14.89 7.61
N GLU A 158 12.79 14.75 8.76
CA GLU A 158 14.25 14.85 8.86
C GLU A 158 14.94 13.68 8.16
N VAL A 159 14.52 12.45 8.44
CA VAL A 159 15.06 11.22 7.84
C VAL A 159 14.90 11.25 6.32
N ARG A 160 13.72 11.62 5.81
CA ARG A 160 13.54 11.75 4.35
C ARG A 160 14.43 12.83 3.72
N ALA A 161 14.68 13.92 4.43
CA ALA A 161 15.45 15.04 3.91
C ALA A 161 16.97 14.81 3.96
N GLN A 162 17.46 14.17 5.02
CA GLN A 162 18.90 14.10 5.32
C GLN A 162 19.47 12.68 5.26
N TYR A 163 18.63 11.66 5.45
CA TYR A 163 19.05 10.26 5.66
C TYR A 163 18.32 9.29 4.73
N ASN A 164 17.82 9.76 3.58
CA ASN A 164 17.15 8.92 2.57
C ASN A 164 18.16 8.48 1.50
N PRO A 165 18.49 7.18 1.40
CA PRO A 165 19.42 6.68 0.39
C PRO A 165 18.81 6.62 -1.01
N LYS A 166 17.50 6.87 -1.15
CA LYS A 166 16.78 6.91 -2.43
C LYS A 166 16.93 5.60 -3.20
N ARG A 167 16.88 4.47 -2.48
CA ARG A 167 16.88 3.14 -3.09
C ARG A 167 15.64 3.00 -3.98
N PRO A 168 15.72 2.28 -5.11
CA PRO A 168 14.56 2.03 -5.96
C PRO A 168 13.44 1.33 -5.17
N ILE A 169 12.19 1.80 -5.32
CA ILE A 169 11.05 1.25 -4.56
C ILE A 169 10.90 -0.26 -4.74
N HIS A 170 11.15 -0.78 -5.94
CA HIS A 170 11.06 -2.21 -6.23
C HIS A 170 12.12 -3.08 -5.56
N GLU A 171 13.24 -2.51 -5.13
CA GLU A 171 14.25 -3.21 -4.35
C GLU A 171 13.93 -3.16 -2.85
N VAL A 172 13.36 -2.04 -2.38
CA VAL A 172 13.05 -1.84 -0.95
C VAL A 172 11.72 -2.49 -0.54
N TRP A 173 10.73 -2.49 -1.44
CA TRP A 173 9.38 -2.97 -1.14
C TRP A 173 9.36 -4.42 -0.62
N PRO A 174 10.04 -5.41 -1.26
CA PRO A 174 10.06 -6.77 -0.74
C PRO A 174 10.66 -6.87 0.67
N LEU A 175 11.74 -6.11 0.95
CA LEU A 175 12.38 -6.08 2.27
C LEU A 175 11.45 -5.49 3.35
N TYR A 176 10.74 -4.42 2.97
CA TYR A 176 9.73 -3.81 3.83
C TYR A 176 8.59 -4.80 4.14
N ILE A 177 8.05 -5.49 3.13
CA ILE A 177 7.00 -6.50 3.32
C ILE A 177 7.49 -7.68 4.17
N GLU A 178 8.72 -8.15 3.97
CA GLU A 178 9.31 -9.20 4.80
C GLU A 178 9.40 -8.77 6.28
N ALA A 179 9.86 -7.54 6.52
CA ALA A 179 9.94 -6.99 7.87
C ALA A 179 8.54 -6.86 8.52
N GLU A 180 7.53 -6.44 7.75
CA GLU A 180 6.14 -6.37 8.19
C GLU A 180 5.58 -7.75 8.53
N LEU A 181 5.73 -8.73 7.63
CA LEU A 181 5.32 -10.11 7.86
C LEU A 181 5.99 -10.70 9.11
N PHE A 182 7.29 -10.47 9.27
CA PHE A 182 8.02 -10.89 10.46
C PHE A 182 7.46 -10.22 11.72
N TYR A 183 7.20 -8.92 11.68
CA TYR A 183 6.68 -8.20 12.81
C TYR A 183 5.25 -8.68 13.16
N GLN A 184 4.35 -8.80 12.19
CA GLN A 184 2.99 -9.35 12.37
C GLN A 184 3.04 -10.75 13.00
N ALA A 185 3.98 -11.58 12.55
CA ALA A 185 4.19 -12.92 13.08
C ALA A 185 4.60 -12.94 14.57
N ASN A 186 5.21 -11.88 15.10
CA ASN A 186 5.85 -11.84 16.42
C ASN A 186 5.29 -10.76 17.38
N ALA A 187 4.50 -9.81 16.90
CA ALA A 187 3.96 -8.68 17.67
C ALA A 187 2.99 -9.11 18.78
N ASP A 188 3.36 -8.94 20.04
CA ASP A 188 2.58 -9.26 21.25
C ASP A 188 1.34 -8.36 21.42
N ILE A 189 0.35 -8.48 20.53
CA ILE A 189 -0.88 -7.67 20.56
C ILE A 189 -1.58 -7.89 21.91
N PRO A 190 -1.66 -6.88 22.80
CA PRO A 190 -2.33 -7.02 24.07
C PRO A 190 -3.84 -7.20 23.84
N PRO A 191 -4.55 -7.89 24.75
CA PRO A 191 -6.00 -7.98 24.67
C PRO A 191 -6.61 -6.57 24.78
N LEU A 192 -7.72 -6.36 24.08
CA LEU A 192 -8.54 -5.16 24.19
C LEU A 192 -8.98 -4.92 25.63
N ASP A 193 -8.89 -3.67 26.10
CA ASP A 193 -9.53 -3.24 27.34
C ASP A 193 -11.00 -2.88 27.03
N PRO A 194 -11.97 -3.72 27.43
CA PRO A 194 -13.37 -3.52 27.10
C PRO A 194 -14.01 -2.35 27.88
N GLU A 195 -13.41 -1.89 28.99
CA GLU A 195 -13.89 -0.73 29.74
C GLU A 195 -13.49 0.57 29.03
N ARG A 196 -12.32 0.58 28.38
CA ARG A 196 -11.84 1.71 27.59
C ARG A 196 -12.40 1.73 26.17
N TYR A 197 -12.66 0.55 25.60
CA TYR A 197 -13.12 0.36 24.22
C TYR A 197 -14.39 -0.50 24.19
N PRO A 198 -15.56 0.12 24.46
CA PRO A 198 -16.81 -0.62 24.54
C PRO A 198 -17.17 -1.24 23.18
N PRO A 199 -17.98 -2.31 23.19
CA PRO A 199 -18.52 -2.90 21.98
C PRO A 199 -19.20 -1.87 21.06
N GLY A 200 -18.89 -1.93 19.77
CA GLY A 200 -19.28 -0.99 18.73
C GLY A 200 -18.34 0.21 18.52
N SER A 201 -17.27 0.35 19.31
CA SER A 201 -16.33 1.48 19.16
C SER A 201 -15.39 1.30 17.96
N PHE A 202 -14.94 2.41 17.36
CA PHE A 202 -13.92 2.38 16.30
C PHE A 202 -12.63 1.68 16.75
N ALA A 203 -12.32 1.74 18.05
CA ALA A 203 -11.18 1.08 18.66
C ALA A 203 -11.39 -0.43 18.84
N GLU A 204 -12.60 -0.90 19.14
CA GLU A 204 -12.93 -2.33 19.09
C GLU A 204 -12.77 -2.87 17.66
N PHE A 205 -13.23 -2.13 16.65
CA PHE A 205 -13.07 -2.49 15.24
C PHE A 205 -11.60 -2.56 14.81
N ALA A 206 -10.77 -1.62 15.29
CA ALA A 206 -9.34 -1.55 15.00
C ALA A 206 -8.51 -2.58 15.79
N ALA A 207 -9.06 -3.18 16.85
CA ALA A 207 -8.35 -4.11 17.72
C ALA A 207 -9.01 -5.50 17.80
N ALA A 208 -10.01 -5.77 16.95
CA ALA A 208 -10.51 -7.11 16.70
C ALA A 208 -9.36 -7.96 16.13
N PRO A 209 -8.91 -9.06 16.76
CA PRO A 209 -7.71 -9.81 16.36
C PRO A 209 -7.64 -10.24 14.90
N GLU A 210 -8.80 -10.40 14.25
CA GLU A 210 -8.96 -10.74 12.83
C GLU A 210 -8.73 -9.54 11.89
N ARG A 211 -8.72 -8.32 12.42
CA ARG A 211 -8.55 -7.03 11.73
C ARG A 211 -7.48 -6.14 12.34
N THR A 212 -6.95 -6.48 13.52
CA THR A 212 -5.82 -5.77 14.13
C THR A 212 -4.61 -6.05 13.27
N GLU A 213 -4.39 -5.15 12.33
CA GLU A 213 -3.11 -5.07 11.66
C GLU A 213 -2.10 -4.80 12.79
N ALA A 214 -1.20 -5.75 13.08
CA ALA A 214 -0.27 -5.61 14.21
C ALA A 214 0.60 -4.35 14.12
N VAL A 215 0.63 -3.70 12.95
CA VAL A 215 1.38 -2.48 12.57
C VAL A 215 1.22 -1.29 13.49
N ASP A 216 0.32 -1.29 14.47
CA ASP A 216 0.01 -0.10 15.27
C ASP A 216 0.92 0.14 16.50
N ARG A 217 2.07 -0.55 16.62
CA ARG A 217 3.04 -0.27 17.68
C ARG A 217 3.92 0.92 17.33
N ILE A 218 4.08 1.84 18.28
CA ILE A 218 4.69 3.16 18.03
C ILE A 218 6.15 3.02 17.62
N ASP A 219 6.94 2.26 18.36
CA ASP A 219 8.35 1.99 18.04
C ASP A 219 8.55 1.32 16.67
N TRP A 220 7.60 0.50 16.23
CA TRP A 220 7.63 -0.10 14.90
C TRP A 220 7.44 0.93 13.79
N TRP A 221 6.59 1.94 14.00
CA TRP A 221 6.47 3.07 13.08
C TRP A 221 7.77 3.89 13.00
N PHE A 222 8.45 4.09 14.13
CA PHE A 222 9.78 4.71 14.12
C PHE A 222 10.76 3.87 13.31
N GLN A 223 10.76 2.55 13.50
CA GLN A 223 11.65 1.65 12.77
C GLN A 223 11.44 1.73 11.26
N HIS A 224 10.19 1.75 10.78
CA HIS A 224 9.89 1.94 9.35
C HIS A 224 10.44 3.24 8.79
N VAL A 225 10.34 4.33 9.55
CA VAL A 225 10.85 5.63 9.11
C VAL A 225 12.36 5.59 8.96
N LEU A 226 13.06 4.93 9.87
CA LEU A 226 14.52 4.83 9.86
C LEU A 226 15.02 3.88 8.76
N ASP A 227 14.45 2.69 8.68
CA ASP A 227 14.89 1.60 7.78
C ASP A 227 14.43 1.79 6.34
N TYR A 228 13.25 2.36 6.14
CA TYR A 228 12.56 2.46 4.86
C TYR A 228 12.02 3.88 4.59
N PRO A 229 12.87 4.91 4.59
CA PRO A 229 12.43 6.29 4.34
C PRO A 229 11.78 6.48 2.96
N GLU A 230 12.13 5.67 1.96
CA GLU A 230 11.51 5.65 0.63
C GLU A 230 10.06 5.17 0.69
N ILE A 231 9.80 4.13 1.48
CA ILE A 231 8.44 3.62 1.73
C ILE A 231 7.63 4.63 2.53
N SER A 232 8.26 5.29 3.50
CA SER A 232 7.63 6.39 4.22
C SER A 232 7.24 7.53 3.28
N GLU A 233 8.12 7.91 2.35
CA GLU A 233 7.84 8.93 1.34
C GLU A 233 6.67 8.51 0.44
N LEU A 234 6.68 7.26 -0.02
CA LEU A 234 5.60 6.67 -0.80
C LEU A 234 4.26 6.74 -0.05
N ARG A 235 4.22 6.31 1.21
CA ARG A 235 3.03 6.36 2.07
C ARG A 235 2.46 7.78 2.21
N TRP A 236 3.29 8.81 2.20
CA TRP A 236 2.84 10.20 2.28
C TRP A 236 2.35 10.77 0.94
N ASN A 237 2.98 10.38 -0.16
CA ASN A 237 2.69 10.94 -1.48
C ASN A 237 1.59 10.17 -2.23
N ASP A 238 1.45 8.87 -1.96
CA ASP A 238 0.50 7.96 -2.57
C ASP A 238 -0.04 6.96 -1.53
N SER A 239 -0.70 7.51 -0.50
CA SER A 239 -1.18 6.71 0.64
C SER A 239 -2.15 5.62 0.25
N THR A 240 -3.00 5.88 -0.76
CA THR A 240 -4.06 4.96 -1.17
C THR A 240 -3.47 3.73 -1.83
N THR A 241 -2.66 3.90 -2.86
CA THR A 241 -2.04 2.77 -3.56
C THR A 241 -1.05 2.05 -2.65
N TYR A 242 -0.31 2.77 -1.80
CA TYR A 242 0.50 2.18 -0.72
C TYR A 242 -0.33 1.25 0.17
N ASN A 243 -1.41 1.74 0.79
CA ASN A 243 -2.20 0.96 1.73
C ASN A 243 -2.80 -0.28 1.07
N ASN A 244 -3.31 -0.15 -0.15
CA ASN A 244 -3.89 -1.28 -0.87
C ASN A 244 -2.84 -2.34 -1.23
N ALA A 245 -1.69 -1.92 -1.76
CA ALA A 245 -0.60 -2.83 -2.07
C ALA A 245 -0.08 -3.54 -0.82
N TRP A 246 0.09 -2.80 0.28
CA TRP A 246 0.53 -3.33 1.56
C TRP A 246 -0.48 -4.34 2.14
N ARG A 247 -1.78 -4.03 2.12
CA ARG A 247 -2.82 -4.96 2.58
C ARG A 247 -2.89 -6.24 1.76
N MET A 248 -2.73 -6.12 0.45
CA MET A 248 -2.63 -7.25 -0.47
C MET A 248 -1.42 -8.15 -0.16
N GLU A 249 -0.25 -7.55 0.04
CA GLU A 249 1.01 -8.25 0.32
C GLU A 249 1.01 -8.96 1.67
N LEU A 250 0.32 -8.40 2.66
CA LEU A 250 0.12 -9.02 3.97
C LEU A 250 -1.03 -10.04 3.99
N GLY A 251 -1.75 -10.21 2.88
CA GLY A 251 -2.84 -11.18 2.75
C GLY A 251 -4.15 -10.75 3.42
N PHE A 252 -4.30 -9.46 3.78
CA PHE A 252 -5.55 -8.94 4.31
C PHE A 252 -6.65 -8.85 3.24
N ASP A 253 -6.26 -8.57 2.00
CA ASP A 253 -7.17 -8.49 0.86
C ASP A 253 -6.80 -9.55 -0.20
N LYS A 254 -7.79 -10.04 -0.95
CA LYS A 254 -7.61 -11.07 -1.99
C LYS A 254 -7.21 -10.43 -3.32
N PRO A 255 -6.42 -11.10 -4.18
CA PRO A 255 -6.07 -10.56 -5.49
C PRO A 255 -7.33 -10.22 -6.31
N GLY A 256 -7.37 -9.02 -6.87
CA GLY A 256 -8.52 -8.52 -7.63
C GLY A 256 -9.77 -8.22 -6.78
N TRP A 257 -9.66 -8.06 -5.46
CA TRP A 257 -10.78 -7.66 -4.58
C TRP A 257 -11.51 -6.39 -5.03
N ASN A 258 -10.84 -5.52 -5.78
CA ASN A 258 -11.38 -4.28 -6.34
C ASN A 258 -11.88 -4.42 -7.79
N ALA A 259 -11.93 -5.64 -8.33
CA ALA A 259 -12.43 -5.90 -9.68
C ALA A 259 -13.96 -5.86 -9.73
N VAL A 260 -14.51 -5.11 -10.68
CA VAL A 260 -15.93 -4.98 -10.95
C VAL A 260 -16.23 -5.40 -12.38
N LYS A 261 -17.28 -6.20 -12.58
CA LYS A 261 -17.79 -6.55 -13.91
C LYS A 261 -18.72 -5.45 -14.40
N LEU A 262 -18.39 -4.87 -15.55
CA LEU A 262 -19.14 -3.81 -16.20
C LEU A 262 -20.30 -4.39 -17.02
N VAL A 263 -21.28 -3.54 -17.32
CA VAL A 263 -22.52 -3.92 -18.02
C VAL A 263 -22.29 -4.38 -19.46
N ASP A 264 -21.17 -3.98 -20.07
CA ASP A 264 -20.74 -4.40 -21.41
C ASP A 264 -19.84 -5.65 -21.39
N GLY A 265 -19.66 -6.27 -20.22
CA GLY A 265 -18.87 -7.49 -20.02
C GLY A 265 -17.40 -7.28 -19.66
N ARG A 266 -16.89 -6.04 -19.74
CA ARG A 266 -15.50 -5.73 -19.37
C ARG A 266 -15.26 -5.79 -17.86
N THR A 267 -14.00 -5.84 -17.45
CA THR A 267 -13.59 -5.74 -16.04
C THR A 267 -12.90 -4.42 -15.79
N PHE A 268 -13.31 -3.75 -14.71
CA PHE A 268 -12.70 -2.52 -14.24
C PHE A 268 -12.17 -2.69 -12.82
N TYR A 269 -10.97 -2.17 -12.54
CA TYR A 269 -10.34 -2.28 -11.23
C TYR A 269 -10.41 -0.94 -10.50
N GLU A 270 -11.27 -0.87 -9.50
CA GLU A 270 -11.57 0.40 -8.83
C GLU A 270 -10.40 0.91 -7.99
N ARG A 271 -10.18 2.22 -8.01
CA ARG A 271 -9.33 2.85 -7.01
C ARG A 271 -10.12 3.16 -5.75
N SER A 272 -9.52 2.88 -4.61
CA SER A 272 -10.11 3.09 -3.28
C SER A 272 -10.35 4.57 -2.94
N ASP A 273 -9.70 5.50 -3.62
CA ASP A 273 -9.84 6.94 -3.44
C ASP A 273 -10.87 7.58 -4.39
N HIS A 274 -11.54 6.81 -5.25
CA HIS A 274 -12.49 7.33 -6.23
C HIS A 274 -13.87 6.69 -6.10
N ARG A 275 -14.86 7.41 -6.64
CA ARG A 275 -16.18 6.90 -6.96
C ARG A 275 -16.32 6.84 -8.47
N TYR A 276 -17.07 5.87 -8.96
CA TYR A 276 -17.24 5.67 -10.39
C TYR A 276 -18.72 5.69 -10.76
N LYS A 277 -19.02 6.31 -11.90
CA LYS A 277 -20.31 6.24 -12.57
C LYS A 277 -20.07 5.80 -14.01
N PHE A 278 -20.56 4.63 -14.35
CA PHE A 278 -20.45 4.08 -15.69
C PHE A 278 -21.74 4.30 -16.43
N THR A 279 -21.64 4.73 -17.68
CA THR A 279 -22.76 4.89 -18.61
C THR A 279 -22.51 4.03 -19.84
N PHE A 280 -23.53 3.33 -20.31
CA PHE A 280 -23.45 2.48 -21.49
C PHE A 280 -24.79 2.52 -22.24
N THR A 281 -24.74 2.70 -23.54
CA THR A 281 -25.89 2.74 -24.43
C THR A 281 -25.85 1.55 -25.37
N ASP A 282 -26.90 0.73 -25.34
CA ASP A 282 -27.13 -0.36 -26.29
C ASP A 282 -28.43 -0.10 -27.06
N GLY A 283 -28.29 0.23 -28.34
CA GLY A 283 -29.39 0.72 -29.17
C GLY A 283 -30.06 1.97 -28.57
N ASN A 284 -31.32 1.83 -28.14
CA ASN A 284 -32.12 2.91 -27.57
C ASN A 284 -32.15 2.90 -26.03
N GLN A 285 -31.45 1.98 -25.37
CA GLN A 285 -31.43 1.87 -23.91
C GLN A 285 -30.11 2.39 -23.37
N THR A 286 -30.17 3.19 -22.30
CA THR A 286 -28.98 3.65 -21.57
C THR A 286 -28.99 3.08 -20.17
N PHE A 287 -27.89 2.42 -19.82
CA PHE A 287 -27.61 1.84 -18.52
C PHE A 287 -26.68 2.78 -17.76
N THR A 288 -26.95 2.94 -16.47
CA THR A 288 -26.07 3.69 -15.57
C THR A 288 -25.85 2.88 -14.31
N SER A 289 -24.58 2.65 -13.97
CA SER A 289 -24.20 2.02 -12.70
C SER A 289 -23.28 2.95 -11.92
N HIS A 290 -23.37 2.85 -10.59
CA HIS A 290 -22.47 3.54 -9.68
C HIS A 290 -21.72 2.48 -8.89
N SER A 291 -20.44 2.72 -8.66
CA SER A 291 -19.62 1.84 -7.84
C SER A 291 -18.57 2.65 -7.09
N SER A 292 -18.20 2.15 -5.91
CA SER A 292 -17.26 2.81 -5.01
C SER A 292 -16.80 1.79 -3.99
N HIS A 293 -15.49 1.57 -3.91
CA HIS A 293 -14.96 0.62 -2.95
C HIS A 293 -14.86 1.20 -1.53
N SER A 294 -14.23 2.38 -1.35
CA SER A 294 -13.89 2.86 0.00
C SER A 294 -13.67 4.37 0.16
N GLY A 295 -13.76 5.18 -0.90
CA GLY A 295 -13.44 6.61 -0.86
C GLY A 295 -14.42 7.46 -0.03
N GLY A 296 -15.54 6.86 0.42
CA GLY A 296 -16.60 7.57 1.11
C GLY A 296 -17.43 8.47 0.17
N PRO A 297 -18.43 9.19 0.69
CA PRO A 297 -19.34 9.99 -0.13
C PRO A 297 -18.65 11.18 -0.82
N ASP A 298 -17.56 11.70 -0.25
CA ASP A 298 -16.87 12.91 -0.73
C ASP A 298 -15.70 12.61 -1.69
N ALA A 299 -15.43 11.34 -1.99
CA ALA A 299 -14.38 10.98 -2.94
C ALA A 299 -14.68 11.51 -4.37
N PRO A 300 -13.65 11.87 -5.15
CA PRO A 300 -13.80 12.30 -6.54
C PRO A 300 -14.62 11.31 -7.36
N LEU A 301 -15.63 11.83 -8.08
CA LEU A 301 -16.45 11.05 -9.00
C LEU A 301 -15.81 11.06 -10.40
N VAL A 302 -15.54 9.87 -10.93
CA VAL A 302 -15.12 9.63 -12.31
C VAL A 302 -16.34 9.14 -13.10
N GLU A 303 -16.75 9.92 -14.08
CA GLU A 303 -17.81 9.51 -15.01
C GLU A 303 -17.18 8.90 -16.26
N ILE A 304 -17.60 7.68 -16.60
CA ILE A 304 -17.02 6.87 -17.68
C ILE A 304 -18.14 6.50 -18.65
N ASN A 305 -17.99 6.89 -19.92
CA ASN A 305 -18.86 6.44 -20.99
C ASN A 305 -18.25 5.22 -21.67
N LEU A 306 -18.82 4.04 -21.41
CA LEU A 306 -18.29 2.77 -21.88
C LEU A 306 -18.35 2.64 -23.41
N ASN A 307 -19.23 3.35 -24.11
CA ASN A 307 -19.24 3.36 -25.58
C ASN A 307 -18.08 4.15 -26.18
N GLU A 308 -17.50 5.09 -25.42
CA GLU A 308 -16.48 6.02 -25.89
C GLU A 308 -15.10 5.75 -25.27
N THR A 309 -15.03 4.97 -24.19
CA THR A 309 -13.80 4.67 -23.47
C THR A 309 -13.20 3.35 -23.96
N SER A 310 -11.95 3.39 -24.44
CA SER A 310 -11.23 2.20 -24.87
C SER A 310 -10.81 1.32 -23.69
N ASP A 311 -10.34 0.10 -23.97
CA ASP A 311 -9.83 -0.80 -22.94
C ASP A 311 -8.55 -0.24 -22.30
N GLU A 312 -7.66 0.37 -23.09
CA GLU A 312 -6.46 1.03 -22.58
C GLU A 312 -6.77 2.23 -21.68
N GLU A 313 -7.80 3.02 -22.03
CA GLU A 313 -8.27 4.13 -21.20
C GLU A 313 -8.88 3.62 -19.90
N LEU A 314 -9.69 2.55 -19.94
CA LEU A 314 -10.22 1.90 -18.74
C LEU A 314 -9.12 1.36 -17.82
N GLU A 315 -8.12 0.68 -18.39
CA GLU A 315 -6.96 0.19 -17.65
C GLU A 315 -6.18 1.33 -16.99
N ALA A 316 -6.04 2.48 -17.67
CA ALA A 316 -5.33 3.65 -17.13
C ALA A 316 -6.10 4.37 -16.02
N LEU A 317 -7.44 4.29 -16.01
CA LEU A 317 -8.30 4.88 -14.99
C LEU A 317 -8.40 4.03 -13.71
N GLY A 318 -8.19 2.72 -13.84
CA GLY A 318 -8.19 1.76 -12.75
C GLY A 318 -6.80 1.43 -12.21
N ILE A 319 -6.73 0.60 -11.17
CA ILE A 319 -5.49 -0.01 -10.69
C ILE A 319 -5.77 -1.47 -10.32
N ASP A 320 -5.21 -2.41 -11.08
CA ASP A 320 -5.27 -3.84 -10.73
C ASP A 320 -4.24 -4.17 -9.64
N TYR A 321 -4.68 -4.29 -8.39
CA TYR A 321 -3.83 -4.67 -7.26
C TYR A 321 -3.50 -6.15 -7.21
N SER A 322 -3.98 -6.98 -8.15
CA SER A 322 -3.39 -8.31 -8.38
C SER A 322 -1.94 -8.20 -8.84
N ILE A 323 -1.58 -7.06 -9.44
CA ILE A 323 -0.23 -6.69 -9.83
C ILE A 323 0.25 -5.60 -8.87
N ILE A 324 1.10 -5.97 -7.91
CA ILE A 324 1.64 -4.99 -6.95
C ILE A 324 2.54 -3.99 -7.68
N PRO A 325 2.17 -2.70 -7.78
CA PRO A 325 2.88 -1.73 -8.61
C PRO A 325 4.32 -1.51 -8.13
N TYR A 326 4.56 -1.73 -6.85
CA TYR A 326 5.87 -1.55 -6.22
C TYR A 326 6.82 -2.71 -6.39
N ARG A 327 6.38 -3.89 -6.89
CA ARG A 327 7.30 -4.98 -7.23
C ARG A 327 7.98 -4.80 -8.59
N GLN A 328 7.43 -3.92 -9.43
CA GLN A 328 7.90 -3.78 -10.81
C GLN A 328 9.00 -2.71 -10.87
N GLY A 329 10.14 -3.05 -11.48
CA GLY A 329 11.32 -2.19 -11.64
C GLY A 329 11.16 -1.00 -12.60
N GLY A 330 9.94 -0.48 -12.70
CA GLY A 330 9.48 0.44 -13.73
C GLY A 330 8.47 -0.23 -14.66
N LYS A 331 7.33 0.45 -14.85
CA LYS A 331 6.73 0.54 -16.18
C LYS A 331 7.34 1.74 -16.88
#